data_AF-A0A7W0ZWB6-F1
#
_entry.id   AF-A0A7W0ZWB6-F1
#
_cell.length_a   1.000
_cell.length_b   1.000
_cell.length_c   1.000
_cell.angle_alpha   90.00
_cell.angle_beta   90.00
_cell.angle_gamma   90.00
#
_symmetry.space_group_name_H-M   'P 1'
#
loop_
_entity.id
_entity.type
_entity.pdbx_description
1 polymer ?
#
loop_
_entity_poly.entity_id
_entity_poly.type
_entity_poly.pdbx_seq_one_letter_code
_entity_poly.pdbx_strand_id
1 'polypeptide(L)'
;MGTEPQTLAGVTELAVATEPRAFLVIHIEGAGSRVVDLPEGVDVTFGRSRGATISLDHEKVSRMHSRVRRTGDAIEVEDLGSRNGTRVNGDKIGAARRIESGDELSIGPILAIVGVSSGLRRTSPILDAEAGELRLAAEVDRSVRYHRPVTLALMRITSDAVLESIARTLRPMDVIAEDAGDDYLLILPELSRPDGAAAIQRALELARASNQPATASTALCPDDGTSVDVLMSQLRRGLRTGKLPRAETSVPAAPIAVEPAMQRVFTLVERIADTTMTCL
;
A
#
# COMPACT_ATOMS: atom_id res chain seq x y z
N MET A 1 52.04 18.98 25.94
CA MET A 1 52.06 17.86 24.96
C MET A 1 51.09 16.83 25.52
N GLY A 2 49.80 16.94 25.27
CA GLY A 2 49.18 16.64 23.98
C GLY A 2 48.46 15.30 24.12
N THR A 3 47.42 15.31 24.95
CA THR A 3 46.57 14.17 25.32
C THR A 3 45.77 13.66 24.12
N GLU A 4 45.73 12.34 23.99
CA GLU A 4 44.91 11.58 23.04
C GLU A 4 43.44 12.03 23.05
N PRO A 5 42.79 12.17 21.89
CA PRO A 5 41.34 12.28 21.83
C PRO A 5 40.71 10.88 21.91
N GLN A 6 40.11 10.57 23.05
CA GLN A 6 39.06 9.57 23.16
C GLN A 6 37.86 10.06 22.34
N THR A 7 37.54 9.37 21.25
CA THR A 7 36.25 9.59 20.56
C THR A 7 35.36 8.40 20.87
N LEU A 8 34.51 8.61 21.87
CA LEU A 8 33.49 7.68 22.33
C LEU A 8 32.40 7.53 21.27
N ALA A 9 31.95 6.29 21.12
CA ALA A 9 30.79 5.89 20.33
C ALA A 9 29.54 6.73 20.62
N GLY A 10 28.82 7.05 19.56
CA GLY A 10 27.52 7.69 19.60
C GLY A 10 26.83 7.50 18.25
N VAL A 11 26.58 6.23 17.89
CA VAL A 11 25.70 5.90 16.77
C VAL A 11 24.34 6.44 17.16
N THR A 12 23.89 7.49 16.48
CA THR A 12 22.53 8.01 16.62
C THR A 12 21.60 6.96 16.05
N GLU A 13 21.13 6.08 16.91
CA GLU A 13 19.98 5.23 16.68
C GLU A 13 18.78 6.17 16.43
N LEU A 14 18.49 6.46 15.16
CA LEU A 14 17.21 7.05 14.78
C LEU A 14 16.16 5.97 14.98
N ALA A 15 15.75 5.81 16.23
CA ALA A 15 14.45 5.28 16.56
C ALA A 15 13.42 6.17 15.86
N VAL A 16 12.97 5.75 14.68
CA VAL A 16 11.77 6.32 14.07
C VAL A 16 10.60 5.78 14.87
N ALA A 17 10.32 6.45 15.98
CA ALA A 17 9.05 6.32 16.68
C ALA A 17 7.95 6.54 15.63
N THR A 18 7.23 5.47 15.30
CA THR A 18 6.17 5.47 14.29
C THR A 18 4.93 6.06 14.95
N GLU A 19 4.94 7.37 15.19
CA GLU A 19 3.80 8.02 15.81
C GLU A 19 2.60 8.03 14.86
N PRO A 20 1.38 7.79 15.37
CA PRO A 20 0.18 7.88 14.55
C PRO A 20 0.11 9.25 13.86
N ARG A 21 -0.25 9.29 12.58
CA ARG A 21 -0.44 10.53 11.84
C ARG A 21 -1.91 10.90 11.88
N ALA A 22 -2.22 12.07 12.43
CA ALA A 22 -3.56 12.63 12.36
C ALA A 22 -3.67 13.62 11.20
N PHE A 23 -4.85 13.68 10.58
CA PHE A 23 -5.16 14.64 9.54
C PHE A 23 -6.65 15.01 9.58
N LEU A 24 -7.00 16.11 8.90
CA LEU A 24 -8.38 16.54 8.66
C LEU A 24 -8.65 16.46 7.16
N VAL A 25 -9.72 15.77 6.78
CA VAL A 25 -10.28 15.86 5.42
C VAL A 25 -11.29 16.98 5.43
N ILE A 26 -10.98 18.08 4.78
CA ILE A 26 -11.79 19.29 4.78
C ILE A 26 -12.53 19.38 3.46
N HIS A 27 -13.84 19.56 3.54
CA HIS A 27 -14.70 19.92 2.43
C HIS A 27 -15.23 21.34 2.64
N ILE A 28 -15.09 22.17 1.61
CA ILE A 28 -15.61 23.54 1.60
C ILE A 28 -16.56 23.66 0.42
N GLU A 29 -17.80 24.06 0.70
CA GLU A 29 -18.80 24.30 -0.33
C GLU A 29 -18.27 25.32 -1.35
N GLY A 30 -18.22 24.92 -2.62
CA GLY A 30 -17.71 25.74 -3.73
C GLY A 30 -16.18 25.79 -3.90
N ALA A 31 -15.38 25.26 -2.96
CA ALA A 31 -13.92 25.23 -3.05
C ALA A 31 -13.30 23.80 -3.08
N GLY A 32 -14.13 22.77 -2.95
CA GLY A 32 -13.70 21.36 -3.07
C GLY A 32 -13.16 20.77 -1.77
N SER A 33 -12.51 19.61 -1.87
CA SER A 33 -11.96 18.86 -0.73
C SER A 33 -10.44 18.86 -0.73
N ARG A 34 -9.83 18.94 0.46
CA ARG A 34 -8.38 18.82 0.67
C ARG A 34 -8.05 18.19 2.02
N VAL A 35 -6.84 17.64 2.13
CA VAL A 35 -6.32 17.06 3.37
C VAL A 35 -5.38 18.06 4.05
N VAL A 36 -5.47 18.16 5.37
CA VAL A 36 -4.59 18.98 6.22
C VAL A 36 -4.00 18.11 7.31
N ASP A 37 -2.68 18.06 7.40
CA ASP A 37 -1.99 17.33 8.46
C ASP A 37 -2.22 17.99 9.83
N LEU A 38 -2.31 17.16 10.88
CA LEU A 38 -2.32 17.57 12.28
C LEU A 38 -1.03 17.11 12.95
N PRO A 39 0.05 17.91 12.86
CA PRO A 39 1.28 17.63 13.58
C PRO A 39 1.04 17.69 15.08
N GLU A 40 1.79 16.88 15.84
CA GLU A 40 1.77 17.00 17.29
C GLU A 40 2.22 18.40 17.73
N GLY A 41 1.50 18.98 18.69
CA GLY A 41 1.85 20.26 19.32
C GLY A 41 1.61 21.50 18.45
N VAL A 42 1.11 21.34 17.21
CA VAL A 42 0.81 22.45 16.30
C VAL A 42 -0.70 22.69 16.22
N ASP A 43 -1.12 23.94 16.43
CA ASP A 43 -2.52 24.33 16.31
C ASP A 43 -2.92 24.47 14.84
N VAL A 44 -3.93 23.72 14.42
CA VAL A 44 -4.62 23.90 13.15
C VAL A 44 -5.84 24.76 13.38
N THR A 45 -5.83 25.99 12.87
CA THR A 45 -6.88 26.99 13.15
C THR A 45 -7.80 27.19 11.95
N PHE A 46 -9.09 27.35 12.24
CA PHE A 46 -10.12 27.69 11.27
C PHE A 46 -10.58 29.12 11.46
N GLY A 47 -10.73 29.88 10.39
CA GLY A 47 -11.21 31.26 10.48
C GLY A 47 -11.31 31.96 9.14
N ARG A 48 -11.89 33.16 9.11
CA ARG A 48 -11.88 34.02 7.92
C ARG A 48 -10.64 34.90 7.80
N SER A 49 -9.86 35.03 8.87
CA SER A 49 -8.61 35.77 8.84
C SER A 49 -7.59 35.03 7.97
N ARG A 50 -6.73 35.76 7.25
CA ARG A 50 -5.60 35.17 6.54
C ARG A 50 -4.56 34.56 7.47
N GLY A 51 -4.62 34.87 8.77
CA GLY A 51 -3.77 34.26 9.80
C GLY A 51 -4.23 32.89 10.30
N ALA A 52 -5.41 32.40 9.87
CA ALA A 52 -5.86 31.05 10.19
C ALA A 52 -5.24 30.03 9.23
N THR A 53 -4.88 28.84 9.73
CA THR A 53 -4.35 27.73 8.92
C THR A 53 -5.31 27.35 7.80
N ILE A 54 -6.61 27.34 8.12
CA ILE A 54 -7.72 27.11 7.20
C ILE A 54 -8.51 28.40 7.13
N SER A 55 -8.17 29.21 6.13
CA SER A 55 -8.79 30.51 5.89
C SER A 55 -9.95 30.37 4.90
N LEU A 56 -11.15 30.82 5.31
CA LEU A 56 -12.30 30.94 4.43
C LEU A 56 -13.01 32.28 4.68
N ASP A 57 -12.97 33.17 3.69
CA ASP A 57 -13.64 34.48 3.77
C ASP A 57 -15.16 34.32 3.61
N HIS A 58 -15.83 34.04 4.73
CA HIS A 58 -17.27 33.81 4.77
C HIS A 58 -17.89 34.43 6.02
N GLU A 59 -19.09 35.01 5.89
CA GLU A 59 -19.77 35.71 6.98
C GLU A 59 -20.10 34.82 8.19
N LYS A 60 -20.34 33.53 7.94
CA LYS A 60 -20.60 32.54 8.99
C LYS A 60 -19.33 32.08 9.72
N VAL A 61 -18.15 32.53 9.31
CA VAL A 61 -16.86 32.14 9.89
C VAL A 61 -16.23 33.34 10.62
N SER A 62 -15.91 33.18 11.90
CA SER A 62 -15.25 34.22 12.70
C SER A 62 -13.78 34.38 12.29
N ARG A 63 -13.12 35.49 12.67
CA ARG A 63 -11.72 35.76 12.26
C ARG A 63 -10.78 34.65 12.67
N MET A 64 -10.86 34.25 13.94
CA MET A 64 -10.37 33.00 14.50
C MET A 64 -11.59 32.31 15.08
N HIS A 65 -12.02 31.19 14.50
CA HIS A 65 -13.28 30.54 14.82
C HIS A 65 -13.07 29.39 15.79
N SER A 66 -12.17 28.48 15.44
CA SER A 66 -11.85 27.32 16.25
C SER A 66 -10.42 26.89 16.01
N ARG A 67 -9.90 26.10 16.93
CA ARG A 67 -8.62 25.41 16.79
C ARG A 67 -8.79 23.93 17.02
N VAL A 68 -8.02 23.15 16.30
CA VAL A 68 -7.84 21.73 16.54
C VAL A 68 -6.37 21.52 16.88
N ARG A 69 -6.12 20.80 17.98
CA ARG A 69 -4.77 20.52 18.48
C ARG A 69 -4.63 19.03 18.75
N ARG A 70 -3.47 18.49 18.39
CA ARG A 70 -3.07 17.13 18.73
C ARG A 70 -2.02 17.16 19.84
N THR A 71 -2.23 16.34 20.87
CA THR A 71 -1.30 16.10 21.98
C THR A 71 -1.18 14.59 22.19
N GLY A 72 -0.06 13.98 21.81
CA GLY A 72 0.06 12.53 21.69
C GLY A 72 -1.04 11.93 20.80
N ASP A 73 -1.84 11.01 21.37
CA ASP A 73 -2.96 10.36 20.67
C ASP A 73 -4.30 11.09 20.86
N ALA A 74 -4.33 12.15 21.66
CA ALA A 74 -5.54 12.94 21.87
C ALA A 74 -5.61 14.07 20.85
N ILE A 75 -6.78 14.20 20.19
CA ILE A 75 -7.12 15.34 19.36
C ILE A 75 -8.26 16.07 20.03
N GLU A 76 -8.12 17.39 20.17
CA GLU A 76 -9.12 18.25 20.79
C GLU A 76 -9.47 19.40 19.86
N VAL A 77 -10.76 19.73 19.80
CA VAL A 77 -11.28 20.92 19.14
C VAL A 77 -11.79 21.91 20.18
N GLU A 78 -11.47 23.18 19.99
CA GLU A 78 -11.92 24.27 20.85
C GLU A 78 -12.48 25.41 20.00
N ASP A 79 -13.62 25.95 20.42
CA ASP A 79 -14.20 27.16 19.86
C ASP A 79 -13.55 28.41 20.47
N LEU A 80 -13.06 29.33 19.63
CA LEU A 80 -12.34 30.54 20.05
C LEU A 80 -13.26 31.77 20.23
N GLY A 81 -14.47 31.56 20.73
CA GLY A 81 -15.46 32.62 20.95
C GLY A 81 -16.18 33.04 19.66
N SER A 82 -16.43 32.07 18.79
CA SER A 82 -17.06 32.29 17.50
C SER A 82 -18.54 32.68 17.63
N ARG A 83 -19.02 33.48 16.68
CA ARG A 83 -20.44 33.93 16.67
C ARG A 83 -21.43 32.79 16.47
N ASN A 84 -21.12 31.83 15.58
CA ASN A 84 -22.04 30.77 15.20
C ASN A 84 -21.81 29.47 15.98
N GLY A 85 -20.64 29.31 16.59
CA GLY A 85 -20.25 28.10 17.28
C GLY A 85 -19.64 27.06 16.36
N THR A 86 -18.82 26.21 16.96
CA THR A 86 -18.27 24.98 16.38
C THR A 86 -19.15 23.80 16.77
N ARG A 87 -19.36 22.85 15.86
CA ARG A 87 -20.12 21.63 16.13
C ARG A 87 -19.26 20.39 15.91
N VAL A 88 -19.48 19.36 16.72
CA VAL A 88 -18.89 18.02 16.57
C VAL A 88 -20.05 17.04 16.42
N ASN A 89 -20.12 16.30 15.32
CA ASN A 89 -21.21 15.37 14.99
C ASN A 89 -22.61 16.01 15.13
N GLY A 90 -22.75 17.27 14.69
CA GLY A 90 -23.98 18.06 14.79
C GLY A 90 -24.17 18.81 16.12
N ASP A 91 -23.49 18.43 17.20
CA ASP A 91 -23.64 19.04 18.52
C ASP A 91 -22.73 20.24 18.71
N LYS A 92 -23.29 21.39 19.11
CA LYS A 92 -22.52 22.61 19.39
C LYS A 92 -21.69 22.43 20.67
N ILE A 93 -20.39 22.70 20.60
CA ILE A 93 -19.48 22.60 21.74
C ILE A 93 -19.44 23.93 22.52
N GLY A 94 -19.33 23.85 23.85
CA GLY A 94 -19.18 25.00 24.74
C GLY A 94 -17.81 25.11 25.42
N ALA A 95 -17.00 24.07 25.31
CA ALA A 95 -15.63 23.97 25.82
C ALA A 95 -14.81 23.08 24.87
N ALA A 96 -13.50 22.99 25.10
CA ALA A 96 -12.65 22.07 24.37
C ALA A 96 -13.22 20.63 24.47
N ARG A 97 -13.35 19.97 23.33
CA ARG A 97 -13.92 18.62 23.22
C ARG A 97 -12.91 17.71 22.54
N ARG A 98 -12.64 16.56 23.17
CA ARG A 98 -11.88 15.48 22.54
C ARG A 98 -12.67 14.88 21.38
N ILE A 99 -11.99 14.62 20.28
CA ILE A 99 -12.55 14.06 19.05
C ILE A 99 -11.72 12.86 18.60
N GLU A 100 -12.39 11.92 17.96
CA GLU A 100 -11.82 10.65 17.50
C GLU A 100 -11.84 10.55 15.97
N SER A 101 -11.15 9.55 15.42
CA SER A 101 -11.20 9.30 13.99
C SER A 101 -12.63 9.01 13.54
N GLY A 102 -13.06 9.65 12.45
CA GLY A 102 -14.41 9.58 11.93
C GLY A 102 -15.33 10.71 12.41
N ASP A 103 -14.95 11.44 13.47
CA ASP A 103 -15.75 12.56 13.94
C ASP A 103 -15.81 13.70 12.91
N GLU A 104 -17.00 14.28 12.79
CA GLU A 104 -17.29 15.39 11.91
C GLU A 104 -17.26 16.71 12.67
N LEU A 105 -16.47 17.66 12.19
CA LEU A 105 -16.42 19.04 12.64
C LEU A 105 -17.14 19.94 11.64
N SER A 106 -18.07 20.75 12.15
CA SER A 106 -18.84 21.71 11.35
C SER A 106 -18.57 23.14 11.82
N ILE A 107 -18.03 23.99 10.93
CA ILE A 107 -17.62 25.37 11.19
C ILE A 107 -18.15 26.27 10.06
N GLY A 108 -19.36 26.82 10.23
CA GLY A 108 -20.03 27.53 9.13
C GLY A 108 -20.21 26.60 7.91
N PRO A 109 -19.74 26.98 6.71
CA PRO A 109 -19.79 26.12 5.51
C PRO A 109 -18.59 25.14 5.40
N ILE A 110 -17.72 25.08 6.42
CA ILE A 110 -16.59 24.15 6.44
C ILE A 110 -17.03 22.87 7.14
N LEU A 111 -16.87 21.74 6.45
CA LEU A 111 -17.00 20.40 7.00
C LEU A 111 -15.60 19.79 7.10
N ALA A 112 -15.20 19.27 8.24
CA ALA A 112 -13.93 18.59 8.39
C ALA A 112 -14.11 17.24 9.10
N ILE A 113 -13.58 16.18 8.54
CA ILE A 113 -13.61 14.83 9.14
C ILE A 113 -12.23 14.54 9.71
N VAL A 114 -12.20 14.09 10.96
CA VAL A 114 -10.97 13.66 11.64
C VAL A 114 -10.55 12.30 11.11
N GLY A 115 -9.32 12.21 10.62
CA GLY A 115 -8.67 10.94 10.32
C GLY A 115 -7.51 10.75 11.29
N VAL A 116 -7.57 9.69 12.10
CA VAL A 116 -6.36 9.17 12.76
C VAL A 116 -5.92 7.97 11.97
N SER A 117 -4.74 8.09 11.38
CA SER A 117 -4.11 7.00 10.70
C SER A 117 -2.97 6.52 11.58
N SER A 118 -3.03 5.27 12.03
CA SER A 118 -1.94 4.58 12.71
C SER A 118 -0.78 4.34 11.74
N GLY A 119 -0.17 5.45 11.30
CA GLY A 119 0.31 5.56 9.93
C GLY A 119 -0.86 5.34 8.96
N LEU A 120 -0.92 6.11 7.88
CA LEU A 120 -0.90 5.36 6.62
C LEU A 120 0.37 4.52 6.72
N ARG A 121 0.21 3.29 7.22
CA ARG A 121 1.07 2.21 6.79
C ARG A 121 1.10 2.45 5.27
N ARG A 122 2.24 2.90 4.74
CA ARG A 122 2.88 1.99 3.78
C ARG A 122 2.77 0.68 4.54
N THR A 123 1.78 -0.15 4.22
CA THR A 123 1.86 -1.54 4.65
C THR A 123 3.26 -1.86 4.25
N SER A 124 4.17 -2.04 5.23
CA SER A 124 5.54 -2.38 4.91
C SER A 124 5.37 -3.44 3.85
N PRO A 125 5.82 -3.22 2.60
CA PRO A 125 5.50 -4.17 1.57
C PRO A 125 6.05 -5.53 1.99
N ILE A 126 7.01 -5.55 2.93
CA ILE A 126 7.49 -6.68 3.70
C ILE A 126 6.45 -7.16 4.73
N LEU A 127 5.91 -8.33 4.46
CA LEU A 127 5.02 -9.14 5.28
C LEU A 127 5.83 -10.23 5.99
N ASP A 128 5.37 -10.66 7.16
CA ASP A 128 5.84 -11.92 7.75
C ASP A 128 5.36 -13.13 6.92
N ALA A 129 5.85 -14.31 7.27
CA ALA A 129 5.54 -15.54 6.52
C ALA A 129 4.04 -15.88 6.48
N GLU A 130 3.33 -15.71 7.61
CA GLU A 130 1.90 -16.04 7.71
C GLU A 130 1.04 -15.09 6.87
N ALA A 131 1.27 -13.78 6.99
CA ALA A 131 0.58 -12.78 6.18
C ALA A 131 0.94 -12.91 4.69
N GLY A 132 2.20 -13.28 4.40
CA GLY A 132 2.67 -13.58 3.06
C GLY A 132 1.94 -14.75 2.40
N GLU A 133 1.78 -15.85 3.12
CA GLU A 133 1.05 -17.03 2.66
C GLU A 133 -0.42 -16.72 2.34
N LEU A 134 -1.10 -16.01 3.26
CA LEU A 134 -2.48 -15.58 3.06
C LEU A 134 -2.61 -14.67 1.83
N ARG A 135 -1.66 -13.74 1.66
CA ARG A 135 -1.64 -12.82 0.52
C ARG A 135 -1.40 -13.56 -0.80
N LEU A 136 -0.47 -14.50 -0.82
CA LEU A 136 -0.17 -15.35 -1.98
C LEU A 136 -1.40 -16.17 -2.39
N ALA A 137 -2.03 -16.84 -1.44
CA ALA A 137 -3.23 -17.65 -1.71
C ALA A 137 -4.35 -16.81 -2.33
N ALA A 138 -4.59 -15.60 -1.81
CA ALA A 138 -5.59 -14.69 -2.35
C ALA A 138 -5.26 -14.21 -3.78
N GLU A 139 -3.99 -13.94 -4.09
CA GLU A 139 -3.57 -13.50 -5.43
C GLU A 139 -3.59 -14.65 -6.45
N VAL A 140 -3.26 -15.88 -6.04
CA VAL A 140 -3.38 -17.07 -6.89
C VAL A 140 -4.86 -17.36 -7.21
N ASP A 141 -5.75 -17.31 -6.20
CA ASP A 141 -7.20 -17.45 -6.43
C ASP A 141 -7.72 -16.40 -7.42
N ARG A 142 -7.35 -15.13 -7.23
CA ARG A 142 -7.71 -14.04 -8.15
C ARG A 142 -7.18 -14.27 -9.56
N SER A 143 -5.93 -14.71 -9.70
CA SER A 143 -5.31 -14.95 -11.00
C SER A 143 -6.04 -16.04 -11.77
N VAL A 144 -6.32 -17.16 -11.12
CA VAL A 144 -7.06 -18.29 -11.72
C VAL A 144 -8.49 -17.89 -12.07
N ARG A 145 -9.17 -17.16 -11.17
CA ARG A 145 -10.59 -16.82 -11.34
C ARG A 145 -10.84 -15.72 -12.37
N TYR A 146 -9.95 -14.74 -12.45
CA TYR A 146 -10.14 -13.54 -13.27
C TYR A 146 -9.14 -13.42 -14.42
N HIS A 147 -8.29 -14.44 -14.65
CA HIS A 147 -7.23 -14.44 -15.66
C HIS A 147 -6.31 -13.22 -15.56
N ARG A 148 -6.05 -12.76 -14.34
CA ARG A 148 -5.13 -11.65 -14.06
C ARG A 148 -3.77 -12.20 -13.64
N PRO A 149 -2.72 -12.05 -14.45
CA PRO A 149 -1.44 -12.69 -14.17
C PRO A 149 -0.85 -12.19 -12.85
N VAL A 150 -0.21 -13.09 -12.10
CA VAL A 150 0.56 -12.74 -10.89
C VAL A 150 1.96 -13.28 -11.08
N THR A 151 2.94 -12.37 -11.14
CA THR A 151 4.35 -12.76 -11.13
C THR A 151 4.80 -12.99 -9.69
N LEU A 152 5.53 -14.07 -9.47
CA LEU A 152 6.14 -14.41 -8.19
C LEU A 152 7.64 -14.52 -8.36
N ALA A 153 8.39 -14.07 -7.37
CA ALA A 153 9.84 -14.29 -7.33
C ALA A 153 10.31 -14.64 -5.93
N LEU A 154 11.10 -15.70 -5.79
CA LEU A 154 11.76 -16.02 -4.53
C LEU A 154 13.21 -15.56 -4.64
N MET A 155 13.64 -14.69 -3.73
CA MET A 155 14.91 -13.99 -3.79
C MET A 155 15.67 -14.13 -2.48
N ARG A 156 16.96 -14.46 -2.55
CA ARG A 156 17.84 -14.45 -1.38
C ARG A 156 18.40 -13.06 -1.13
N ILE A 157 18.11 -12.50 0.04
CA ILE A 157 18.51 -11.15 0.46
C ILE A 157 19.13 -11.24 1.86
N THR A 158 20.45 -11.09 1.94
CA THR A 158 21.22 -11.21 3.20
C THR A 158 21.38 -9.89 3.95
N SER A 159 20.73 -8.81 3.49
CA SER A 159 20.91 -7.47 4.03
C SER A 159 19.59 -6.70 4.10
N ASP A 160 19.22 -6.31 5.32
CA ASP A 160 18.01 -5.52 5.60
C ASP A 160 17.99 -4.19 4.82
N ALA A 161 19.14 -3.54 4.69
CA ALA A 161 19.26 -2.29 3.92
C ALA A 161 18.89 -2.48 2.44
N VAL A 162 19.25 -3.63 1.85
CA VAL A 162 18.88 -3.98 0.47
C VAL A 162 17.39 -4.32 0.38
N LEU A 163 16.87 -5.10 1.32
CA LEU A 163 15.45 -5.44 1.42
C LEU A 163 14.59 -4.17 1.48
N GLU A 164 14.95 -3.22 2.34
CA GLU A 164 14.29 -1.92 2.44
C GLU A 164 14.41 -1.09 1.16
N SER A 165 15.56 -1.12 0.49
CA SER A 165 15.75 -0.40 -0.76
C SER A 165 14.85 -0.95 -1.87
N ILE A 166 14.70 -2.28 -1.97
CA ILE A 166 13.79 -2.92 -2.90
C ILE A 166 12.35 -2.54 -2.56
N ALA A 167 11.96 -2.68 -1.29
CA ALA A 167 10.64 -2.31 -0.77
C ALA A 167 10.23 -0.86 -1.13
N ARG A 168 11.17 0.09 -1.12
CA ARG A 168 10.90 1.49 -1.49
C ARG A 168 10.55 1.70 -2.97
N THR A 169 10.91 0.77 -3.84
CA THR A 169 10.65 0.85 -5.30
C THR A 169 9.39 0.12 -5.76
N LEU A 170 8.77 -0.66 -4.87
CA LEU A 170 7.60 -1.47 -5.17
C LEU A 170 6.34 -0.61 -5.37
N ARG A 171 5.44 -1.07 -6.25
CA ARG A 171 4.14 -0.43 -6.47
C ARG A 171 3.24 -0.70 -5.25
N PRO A 172 2.18 0.10 -5.03
CA PRO A 172 1.28 -0.08 -3.88
C PRO A 172 0.65 -1.48 -3.74
N MET A 173 0.51 -2.23 -4.84
CA MET A 173 -0.06 -3.59 -4.85
C MET A 173 0.99 -4.70 -4.70
N ASP A 174 2.27 -4.35 -4.85
CA ASP A 174 3.39 -5.28 -4.78
C ASP A 174 3.82 -5.45 -3.33
N VAL A 175 4.13 -6.68 -2.94
CA VAL A 175 4.58 -7.01 -1.59
C VAL A 175 5.78 -7.95 -1.62
N ILE A 176 6.53 -7.95 -0.54
CA ILE A 176 7.59 -8.89 -0.19
C ILE A 176 7.09 -9.68 1.03
N ALA A 177 7.35 -10.96 1.12
CA ALA A 177 7.03 -11.77 2.28
C ALA A 177 8.25 -12.59 2.70
N GLU A 178 8.42 -12.83 4.00
CA GLU A 178 9.39 -13.80 4.49
C GLU A 178 9.01 -15.22 4.05
N ASP A 179 9.96 -16.01 3.55
CA ASP A 179 9.75 -17.44 3.25
C ASP A 179 10.52 -18.32 4.23
N ALA A 180 11.86 -18.22 4.25
CA ALA A 180 12.72 -18.97 5.15
C ALA A 180 14.12 -18.36 5.25
N GLY A 181 14.56 -18.00 6.46
CA GLY A 181 15.87 -17.38 6.67
C GLY A 181 16.01 -16.10 5.84
N ASP A 182 17.02 -16.04 4.97
CA ASP A 182 17.29 -14.90 4.09
C ASP A 182 16.51 -14.96 2.75
N ASP A 183 15.56 -15.89 2.60
CA ASP A 183 14.76 -16.03 1.39
C ASP A 183 13.42 -15.29 1.52
N TYR A 184 13.16 -14.39 0.56
CA TYR A 184 11.99 -13.52 0.51
C TYR A 184 11.19 -13.73 -0.77
N LEU A 185 9.87 -13.83 -0.64
CA LEU A 185 8.91 -13.95 -1.74
C LEU A 185 8.39 -12.58 -2.15
N LEU A 186 8.65 -12.17 -3.39
CA LEU A 186 8.00 -11.03 -4.01
C LEU A 186 6.70 -11.50 -4.69
N ILE A 187 5.58 -10.89 -4.32
CA ILE A 187 4.26 -11.11 -4.93
C ILE A 187 3.93 -9.85 -5.72
N LEU A 188 3.83 -10.01 -7.03
CA LEU A 188 3.75 -8.93 -8.00
C LEU A 188 2.47 -9.08 -8.85
N PRO A 189 1.32 -8.59 -8.36
CA PRO A 189 0.04 -8.76 -9.04
C PRO A 189 -0.04 -7.98 -10.36
N GLU A 190 -0.83 -8.53 -11.29
CA GLU A 190 -1.13 -7.92 -12.59
C GLU A 190 0.12 -7.62 -13.42
N LEU A 191 1.19 -8.40 -13.21
CA LEU A 191 2.41 -8.31 -13.99
C LEU A 191 2.56 -9.53 -14.88
N SER A 192 2.66 -9.26 -16.18
CA SER A 192 2.97 -10.24 -17.21
C SER A 192 4.43 -10.74 -17.06
N ARG A 193 4.79 -11.83 -17.76
CA ARG A 193 6.16 -12.35 -17.77
C ARG A 193 7.24 -11.29 -18.09
N PRO A 194 7.13 -10.48 -19.16
CA PRO A 194 8.14 -9.46 -19.47
C PRO A 194 8.20 -8.34 -18.42
N ASP A 195 7.05 -7.84 -17.96
CA ASP A 195 7.00 -6.74 -16.99
C ASP A 195 7.49 -7.19 -15.61
N GLY A 196 7.10 -8.41 -15.21
CA GLY A 196 7.56 -9.06 -13.99
C GLY A 196 9.08 -9.29 -14.01
N ALA A 197 9.61 -9.81 -15.12
CA ALA A 197 11.06 -9.97 -15.29
C ALA A 197 11.81 -8.64 -15.17
N ALA A 198 11.29 -7.55 -15.76
CA ALA A 198 11.88 -6.22 -15.63
C ALA A 198 11.85 -5.72 -14.18
N ALA A 199 10.77 -5.96 -13.43
CA ALA A 199 10.68 -5.60 -12.02
C ALA A 199 11.71 -6.35 -11.15
N ILE A 200 11.84 -7.66 -11.37
CA ILE A 200 12.78 -8.52 -10.64
C ILE A 200 14.23 -8.17 -10.98
N GLN A 201 14.50 -7.84 -12.25
CA GLN A 201 15.82 -7.39 -12.69
C GLN A 201 16.24 -6.08 -11.99
N ARG A 202 15.31 -5.12 -11.83
CA ARG A 202 15.59 -3.90 -11.04
C ARG A 202 15.92 -4.21 -9.59
N ALA A 203 15.22 -5.15 -8.96
CA ALA A 203 15.52 -5.59 -7.61
C ALA A 203 16.92 -6.24 -7.51
N LEU A 204 17.29 -7.08 -8.48
CA LEU A 204 18.63 -7.68 -8.56
C LEU A 204 19.73 -6.62 -8.76
N GLU A 205 19.47 -5.58 -9.57
CA GLU A 205 20.41 -4.48 -9.80
C GLU A 205 20.64 -3.63 -8.54
N LEU A 206 19.60 -3.38 -7.74
CA LEU A 206 19.73 -2.71 -6.44
C LEU A 206 20.60 -3.50 -5.46
N ALA A 207 20.46 -4.83 -5.43
CA ALA A 207 21.29 -5.69 -4.60
C ALA A 207 22.76 -5.69 -5.08
N ARG A 208 22.98 -5.77 -6.39
CA ARG A 208 24.33 -5.69 -6.99
C ARG A 208 25.02 -4.36 -6.73
N ALA A 209 24.28 -3.24 -6.81
CA ALA A 209 24.81 -1.91 -6.50
C ALA A 209 25.30 -1.80 -5.05
N SER A 210 24.74 -2.62 -4.15
CA SER A 210 25.13 -2.72 -2.74
C SER A 210 26.20 -3.78 -2.48
N ASN A 211 26.85 -4.32 -3.53
CA ASN A 211 27.82 -5.43 -3.48
C ASN A 211 27.28 -6.71 -2.80
N GLN A 212 25.97 -6.95 -2.86
CA GLN A 212 25.36 -8.16 -2.31
C GLN A 212 25.02 -9.15 -3.44
N PRO A 213 25.45 -10.42 -3.35
CA PRO A 213 25.06 -11.44 -4.31
C PRO A 213 23.59 -11.81 -4.10
N ALA A 214 22.72 -11.33 -5.00
CA ALA A 214 21.31 -11.72 -5.00
C ALA A 214 21.02 -12.71 -6.13
N THR A 215 20.31 -13.78 -5.78
CA THR A 215 19.76 -14.76 -6.71
C THR A 215 18.26 -14.77 -6.58
N ALA A 216 17.55 -14.88 -7.70
CA ALA A 216 16.11 -14.99 -7.73
C ALA A 216 15.66 -16.13 -8.63
N SER A 217 14.60 -16.83 -8.23
CA SER A 217 13.80 -17.69 -9.10
C SER A 217 12.44 -17.06 -9.31
N THR A 218 11.78 -17.36 -10.42
CA THR A 218 10.54 -16.70 -10.81
C THR A 218 9.51 -17.70 -11.31
N ALA A 219 8.24 -17.43 -11.08
CA ALA A 219 7.11 -18.18 -11.61
C ALA A 219 5.96 -17.23 -11.93
N LEU A 220 5.11 -17.59 -12.90
CA LEU A 220 3.95 -16.82 -13.30
C LEU A 220 2.68 -17.64 -13.08
N CYS A 221 1.73 -17.11 -12.32
CA CYS A 221 0.39 -17.68 -12.22
C CYS A 221 -0.52 -16.99 -13.25
N PRO A 222 -1.29 -17.72 -14.08
CA PRO A 222 -1.54 -19.16 -14.02
C PRO A 222 -0.58 -20.04 -14.87
N ASP A 223 0.25 -19.45 -15.73
CA ASP A 223 1.02 -20.17 -16.76
C ASP A 223 1.95 -21.28 -16.24
N ASP A 224 2.66 -21.04 -15.13
CA ASP A 224 3.62 -21.94 -14.52
C ASP A 224 2.98 -22.81 -13.41
N GLY A 225 1.73 -22.51 -13.04
CA GLY A 225 0.96 -23.24 -12.02
C GLY A 225 -0.24 -22.44 -11.49
N THR A 226 -1.27 -23.16 -11.03
CA THR A 226 -2.53 -22.58 -10.52
C THR A 226 -2.76 -22.84 -9.03
N SER A 227 -1.81 -23.48 -8.34
CA SER A 227 -1.87 -23.70 -6.90
C SER A 227 -0.62 -23.17 -6.22
N VAL A 228 -0.78 -22.72 -4.97
CA VAL A 228 0.31 -22.18 -4.14
C VAL A 228 1.44 -23.19 -4.00
N ASP A 229 1.12 -24.44 -3.67
CA ASP A 229 2.12 -25.50 -3.45
C ASP A 229 3.00 -25.76 -4.69
N VAL A 230 2.40 -25.80 -5.88
CA VAL A 230 3.12 -26.03 -7.14
C VAL A 230 4.07 -24.87 -7.42
N LEU A 231 3.58 -23.64 -7.32
CA LEU A 231 4.36 -22.43 -7.56
C LEU A 231 5.53 -22.31 -6.56
N MET A 232 5.27 -22.48 -5.27
CA MET A 232 6.31 -22.39 -4.23
C MET A 232 7.34 -23.52 -4.34
N SER A 233 6.91 -24.74 -4.67
CA SER A 233 7.83 -25.86 -4.91
C SER A 233 8.77 -25.57 -6.09
N GLN A 234 8.25 -25.03 -7.19
CA GLN A 234 9.05 -24.62 -8.34
C GLN A 234 10.03 -23.49 -8.01
N LEU A 235 9.57 -22.45 -7.31
CA LEU A 235 10.40 -21.32 -6.89
C LEU A 235 11.54 -21.76 -5.99
N ARG A 236 11.27 -22.54 -4.94
CA ARG A 236 12.29 -23.06 -4.02
C ARG A 236 13.26 -24.02 -4.72
N ARG A 237 12.82 -24.76 -5.73
CA ARG A 237 13.70 -25.61 -6.57
C ARG A 237 14.59 -24.76 -7.48
N GLY A 238 14.03 -23.72 -8.10
CA GLY A 238 14.78 -22.79 -8.96
C GLY A 238 15.86 -22.04 -8.20
N LEU A 239 15.54 -21.56 -6.98
CA LEU A 239 16.49 -20.81 -6.16
C LEU A 239 17.67 -21.69 -5.71
N ARG A 240 17.41 -22.96 -5.34
CA ARG A 240 18.46 -23.95 -4.98
C ARG A 240 19.37 -24.34 -6.15
N THR A 241 18.84 -24.39 -7.37
CA THR A 241 19.58 -24.88 -8.55
C THR A 241 20.23 -23.77 -9.36
N GLY A 242 19.91 -22.50 -9.08
CA GLY A 242 20.39 -21.33 -9.83
C GLY A 242 19.89 -21.30 -11.29
N LYS A 243 18.91 -22.13 -11.65
CA LYS A 243 18.32 -22.21 -12.99
C LYS A 243 16.88 -21.72 -12.96
N LEU A 244 16.55 -20.76 -13.83
CA LEU A 244 15.17 -20.46 -14.18
C LEU A 244 14.52 -21.73 -14.78
N PRO A 245 13.41 -22.24 -14.23
CA PRO A 245 12.70 -23.33 -14.88
C PRO A 245 12.11 -22.82 -16.20
N ARG A 246 12.42 -23.54 -17.29
CA ARG A 246 11.68 -23.45 -18.54
C ARG A 246 10.34 -24.16 -18.30
N ALA A 247 9.22 -23.50 -18.59
CA ALA A 247 7.88 -24.03 -18.40
C ALA A 247 7.78 -25.47 -18.92
N GLU A 248 7.58 -26.42 -18.01
CA GLU A 248 7.05 -27.73 -18.35
C GLU A 248 5.55 -27.63 -18.19
N THR A 249 4.86 -27.38 -19.30
CA THR A 249 3.42 -27.59 -19.43
C THR A 249 3.09 -29.04 -19.06
N SER A 250 2.69 -29.29 -17.82
CA SER A 250 1.86 -30.44 -17.49
C SER A 250 0.41 -29.99 -17.40
N VAL A 251 -0.20 -29.88 -18.57
CA VAL A 251 -1.66 -29.99 -18.65
C VAL A 251 -1.98 -31.42 -18.18
N PRO A 252 -2.79 -31.65 -17.12
CA PRO A 252 -3.39 -32.96 -16.96
C PRO A 252 -4.27 -33.21 -18.17
N ALA A 253 -3.80 -34.08 -19.06
CA ALA A 253 -4.52 -34.56 -20.22
C ALA A 253 -5.70 -35.43 -19.76
N ALA A 254 -6.78 -34.78 -19.34
CA ALA A 254 -8.12 -35.36 -19.35
C ALA A 254 -9.14 -34.21 -19.43
N PRO A 255 -9.91 -34.09 -20.52
CA PRO A 255 -11.01 -33.14 -20.54
C PRO A 255 -12.04 -33.56 -19.48
N ILE A 256 -12.34 -32.65 -18.56
CA ILE A 256 -13.59 -32.70 -17.78
C ILE A 256 -14.71 -32.85 -18.80
N ALA A 257 -15.51 -33.90 -18.68
CA ALA A 257 -16.57 -34.24 -19.63
C ALA A 257 -17.49 -33.04 -19.85
N VAL A 258 -17.32 -32.39 -21.00
CA VAL A 258 -18.21 -31.33 -21.48
C VAL A 258 -19.38 -32.03 -22.15
N GLU A 259 -20.60 -31.84 -21.64
CA GLU A 259 -21.80 -32.39 -22.26
C GLU A 259 -21.84 -32.08 -23.77
N PRO A 260 -22.33 -32.98 -24.64
CA PRO A 260 -22.36 -32.79 -26.09
C PRO A 260 -23.03 -31.48 -26.54
N ALA A 261 -23.88 -30.90 -25.70
CA ALA A 261 -24.50 -29.59 -25.93
C ALA A 261 -23.48 -28.44 -25.86
N MET A 262 -22.53 -28.49 -24.91
CA MET A 262 -21.58 -27.42 -24.62
C MET A 262 -20.37 -27.48 -25.56
N GLN A 263 -20.00 -28.67 -26.08
CA GLN A 263 -19.06 -28.79 -27.20
C GLN A 263 -19.58 -28.09 -28.48
N ARG A 264 -20.88 -28.21 -28.77
CA ARG A 264 -21.48 -27.54 -29.95
C ARG A 264 -21.43 -26.02 -29.85
N VAL A 265 -21.60 -25.46 -28.65
CA VAL A 265 -21.47 -24.01 -28.42
C VAL A 265 -20.04 -23.56 -28.63
N PHE A 266 -19.06 -24.30 -28.10
CA PHE A 266 -17.65 -23.95 -28.23
C PHE A 266 -17.18 -23.94 -29.69
N THR A 267 -17.57 -24.94 -30.48
CA THR A 267 -17.26 -24.99 -31.92
C THR A 267 -17.94 -23.86 -32.71
N LEU A 268 -19.12 -23.40 -32.25
CA LEU A 268 -19.81 -22.27 -32.88
C LEU A 268 -19.07 -20.96 -32.61
N VAL A 269 -18.58 -20.77 -31.38
CA VAL A 269 -17.83 -19.57 -30.98
C VAL A 269 -16.50 -19.48 -31.71
N GLU A 270 -15.75 -20.58 -31.85
CA GLU A 270 -14.51 -20.60 -32.64
C GLU A 270 -14.74 -20.26 -34.12
N ARG A 271 -15.84 -20.75 -34.71
CA ARG A 271 -16.18 -20.44 -36.11
C ARG A 271 -16.55 -18.97 -36.35
N ILE A 272 -17.15 -18.31 -35.36
CA ILE A 272 -17.60 -16.93 -35.50
C ILE A 272 -16.45 -15.95 -35.22
N ALA A 273 -15.51 -16.31 -34.34
CA ALA A 273 -14.38 -15.47 -33.94
C ALA A 273 -13.45 -15.06 -35.11
N ASP A 274 -13.34 -15.88 -36.16
CA ASP A 274 -12.52 -15.58 -37.35
C ASP A 274 -13.25 -14.78 -38.44
N THR A 275 -14.51 -14.40 -38.22
CA THR A 275 -15.28 -13.63 -39.22
C THR A 275 -15.24 -12.14 -38.87
N THR A 276 -14.62 -11.32 -39.70
CA THR A 276 -14.62 -9.86 -39.57
C THR A 276 -16.04 -9.34 -39.79
N MET A 277 -16.74 -8.95 -38.71
CA MET A 277 -18.01 -8.22 -38.82
C MET A 277 -17.73 -6.81 -39.34
N THR A 278 -18.23 -6.51 -40.54
CA THR A 278 -18.38 -5.14 -41.01
C THR A 278 -19.71 -4.62 -40.47
N CYS A 279 -19.69 -3.69 -39.51
CA CYS A 279 -20.88 -2.94 -39.13
C CYS A 279 -21.16 -1.87 -40.21
N LEU A 280 -22.34 -1.92 -40.82
CA LEU A 280 -22.94 -0.80 -41.56
C LEU A 280 -23.64 0.15 -40.59
#